data_AF-A0A542FTC9-F1
#
_entry.id   AF-A0A542FTC9-F1
#
_cell.length_a   1.000
_cell.length_b   1.000
_cell.length_c   1.000
_cell.angle_alpha   90.00
_cell.angle_beta   90.00
_cell.angle_gamma   90.00
#
_symmetry.space_group_name_H-M   'P 1'
#
loop_
_entity.id
_entity.type
_entity.pdbx_description
1 polymer ?
#
loop_
_entity_poly.entity_id
_entity_poly.type
_entity_poly.pdbx_seq_one_letter_code
_entity_poly.pdbx_strand_id
1 'polypeptide(L)' 'MAIFGNALTGWHLVIVLVVVVLLFGATRLPALAGSIGKSIRILKKEAKADAAQDDDESSPALQSDTTDAASLKPHQTV' A
#
# COMPACT_ATOMS: atom_id res chain seq x y z
N MET A 1 -18.96 26.17 -27.04
CA MET A 1 -19.07 25.89 -25.59
C MET A 1 -19.34 24.39 -25.40
N ALA A 2 -18.36 23.54 -25.72
CA ALA A 2 -18.47 22.08 -25.58
C ALA A 2 -17.06 21.48 -25.45
N ILE A 3 -16.41 21.71 -24.30
CA ILE A 3 -15.15 21.04 -23.91
C ILE A 3 -15.33 20.13 -22.69
N PHE A 4 -16.55 20.05 -22.14
CA PHE A 4 -16.82 19.35 -20.87
C PHE A 4 -17.17 17.87 -21.03
N GLY A 5 -17.46 17.39 -22.26
CA GLY A 5 -17.85 15.98 -22.50
C GLY A 5 -16.67 14.99 -22.59
N ASN A 6 -15.47 15.46 -22.92
CA ASN A 6 -14.26 14.62 -23.08
C ASN A 6 -13.26 14.75 -21.92
N ALA A 7 -13.54 15.59 -20.93
CA ALA A 7 -12.64 15.84 -19.79
C ALA A 7 -12.44 14.61 -18.87
N LEU A 8 -13.30 13.59 -19.01
CA LEU A 8 -13.24 12.33 -18.27
C LEU A 8 -12.85 11.14 -19.15
N THR A 9 -12.48 11.36 -20.42
CA THR A 9 -11.83 10.32 -21.21
C THR A 9 -10.44 10.13 -20.59
N GLY A 10 -10.13 8.94 -20.08
CA GLY A 10 -8.89 8.64 -19.34
C GLY A 10 -7.59 9.12 -19.99
N TRP A 11 -7.63 9.46 -21.29
CA TRP A 11 -6.59 10.18 -22.01
C TRP A 11 -6.14 11.50 -21.37
N HIS A 12 -7.05 12.30 -20.79
CA HIS A 12 -6.68 13.53 -20.09
C HIS A 12 -5.90 13.25 -18.81
N LEU A 13 -6.27 12.20 -18.06
CA LEU A 13 -5.54 11.78 -16.87
C LEU A 13 -4.10 11.37 -17.21
N VAL A 14 -3.90 10.67 -18.33
CA VAL A 14 -2.56 10.33 -18.83
C VAL A 14 -1.77 11.59 -19.17
N ILE A 15 -2.36 12.57 -19.87
CA ILE A 15 -1.70 13.84 -20.19
C ILE A 15 -1.29 14.59 -18.91
N VAL A 16 -2.18 14.72 -17.94
CA VAL A 16 -1.88 15.38 -16.66
C VAL A 16 -0.78 14.62 -15.92
N LEU A 17 -0.84 13.28 -15.86
CA LEU A 17 0.19 12.45 -15.25
C LEU A 17 1.55 12.68 -15.91
N VAL A 18 1.60 12.73 -17.25
CA VAL A 18 2.83 13.02 -18.01
C VAL A 18 3.39 14.39 -17.62
N VAL A 19 2.56 15.44 -17.59
CA VAL A 19 3.01 16.79 -17.18
C VAL A 19 3.56 16.80 -15.76
N VAL A 20 2.89 16.16 -14.80
CA VAL A 20 3.38 16.08 -13.41
C VAL A 20 4.69 15.28 -13.33
N VAL A 21 4.83 14.18 -14.07
CA VAL A 21 6.10 13.43 -14.16
C VAL A 21 7.22 14.27 -14.77
N LEU A 22 6.93 15.12 -15.76
CA LEU A 22 7.93 16.04 -16.34
C LEU A 22 8.39 17.10 -15.32
N LEU A 23 7.46 17.64 -14.52
CA LEU A 23 7.77 18.68 -13.52
C LEU A 23 8.48 18.10 -12.28
N PHE A 24 7.99 16.98 -11.77
CA PHE A 24 8.49 16.36 -10.53
C PHE A 24 9.60 15.32 -10.78
N GLY A 25 9.71 14.81 -12.00
CA GLY A 25 10.63 13.74 -12.39
C GLY A 25 10.06 12.34 -12.14
N ALA A 26 10.56 11.36 -12.90
CA ALA A 26 10.13 9.96 -12.86
C ALA A 26 10.31 9.27 -11.50
N THR A 27 11.20 9.78 -10.63
CA THR A 27 11.53 9.13 -9.35
C THR A 27 10.76 9.73 -8.17
N ARG A 28 10.31 10.99 -8.24
CA ARG A 28 9.73 11.68 -7.08
C ARG A 28 8.26 11.36 -6.85
N LEU A 29 7.46 11.29 -7.91
CA LEU A 29 6.07 10.85 -7.80
C LEU A 29 5.92 9.44 -7.20
N PRO A 30 6.61 8.39 -7.69
CA PRO A 30 6.49 7.06 -7.12
C PRO A 30 7.12 6.94 -5.73
N ALA A 31 8.20 7.68 -5.44
CA ALA A 31 8.78 7.69 -4.10
C ALA A 31 7.82 8.26 -3.05
N LEU A 32 7.17 9.39 -3.36
CA LEU A 32 6.18 10.02 -2.49
C LEU A 32 4.91 9.16 -2.36
N ALA A 33 4.41 8.60 -3.46
CA ALA A 33 3.29 7.67 -3.44
C ALA A 33 3.59 6.43 -2.59
N GLY A 34 4.82 5.90 -2.66
CA GLY A 34 5.26 4.75 -1.87
C GLY A 34 5.33 5.02 -0.36
N SER A 35 5.82 6.19 0.05
CA SER A 35 5.89 6.56 1.48
C SER A 35 4.50 6.84 2.06
N ILE A 36 3.67 7.59 1.34
CA ILE A 36 2.29 7.92 1.75
C ILE A 36 1.41 6.64 1.75
N GLY A 37 1.59 5.76 0.77
CA GLY A 37 0.85 4.51 0.65
C GLY A 37 1.10 3.55 1.82
N LYS A 38 2.33 3.51 2.35
CA LYS A 38 2.66 2.74 3.56
C LYS A 38 1.91 3.25 4.79
N SER A 39 1.88 4.56 5.02
CA SER A 39 1.11 5.16 6.12
C SER A 39 -0.39 4.87 5.99
N ILE A 40 -0.99 5.05 4.80
CA ILE A 40 -2.42 4.75 4.58
C ILE A 40 -2.73 3.26 4.77
N ARG A 41 -1.80 2.36 4.42
CA ARG A 41 -1.98 0.90 4.59
C ARG A 41 -2.01 0.50 6.06
N ILE A 42 -1.15 1.08 6.89
CA ILE A 42 -1.12 0.82 8.33
C ILE A 42 -2.43 1.29 8.95
N LEU A 43 -2.83 2.53 8.66
CA LEU A 43 -4.07 3.12 9.14
C LEU A 43 -5.31 2.34 8.69
N LYS A 44 -5.34 1.84 7.44
CA LYS A 44 -6.44 0.98 6.97
C LYS A 44 -6.45 -0.39 7.63
N LYS A 45 -5.29 -0.97 7.97
CA LYS A 45 -5.22 -2.24 8.69
C LYS A 45 -5.75 -2.09 10.12
N GLU A 46 -5.34 -1.04 10.81
CA GLU A 46 -5.82 -0.73 12.16
C GLU A 46 -7.32 -0.39 12.12
N ALA A 47 -7.76 0.47 11.20
CA ALA A 47 -9.19 0.79 11.04
C ALA A 47 -10.05 -0.42 10.66
N LYS A 48 -9.52 -1.38 9.89
CA LYS A 48 -10.22 -2.64 9.61
C LYS A 48 -10.23 -3.59 10.79
N ALA A 49 -9.19 -3.59 11.64
CA ALA A 49 -9.15 -4.42 12.83
C ALA A 49 -10.16 -3.93 13.86
N ASP A 50 -10.28 -2.61 14.04
CA ASP A 50 -11.32 -1.98 14.85
C ASP A 50 -12.71 -2.26 14.29
N ALA A 51 -12.91 -2.07 12.98
CA ALA A 51 -14.21 -2.34 12.34
C ALA A 51 -14.59 -3.84 12.32
N ALA A 52 -13.62 -4.76 12.35
CA ALA A 52 -13.87 -6.19 12.43
C ALA A 52 -14.06 -6.70 13.86
N GLN A 53 -13.82 -5.88 14.89
CA GLN A 53 -14.16 -6.24 16.28
C GLN A 53 -15.64 -6.00 16.61
N ASP A 54 -16.35 -5.16 15.85
CA ASP A 54 -17.80 -4.97 15.99
C ASP A 54 -18.61 -6.05 15.25
N ASP A 55 -18.03 -6.70 14.22
CA ASP A 55 -18.67 -7.71 13.36
C ASP A 55 -17.92 -9.07 13.40
N ASP A 56 -18.15 -9.84 14.46
CA ASP A 56 -18.08 -11.32 14.49
C ASP A 56 -16.72 -12.06 14.45
N GLU A 57 -16.71 -13.13 15.26
CA GLU A 57 -15.69 -14.15 15.44
C GLU A 57 -15.47 -14.95 14.14
N SER A 58 -14.52 -14.57 13.28
CA SER A 58 -14.02 -15.48 12.25
C SER A 58 -12.63 -15.12 11.76
N SER A 59 -11.65 -15.71 12.44
CA SER A 59 -10.28 -15.85 11.96
C SER A 59 -10.23 -16.83 10.78
N PRO A 60 -9.39 -16.55 9.77
CA PRO A 60 -8.43 -17.57 9.43
C PRO A 60 -7.03 -16.99 9.60
N ALA A 61 -6.44 -17.31 10.75
CA ALA A 61 -5.01 -17.39 10.91
C ALA A 61 -4.46 -18.47 9.97
N LEU A 62 -4.16 -18.10 8.73
CA LEU A 62 -3.35 -18.89 7.81
C LEU A 62 -2.44 -17.98 7.00
N GLN A 63 -1.30 -17.68 7.60
CA GLN A 63 0.01 -17.90 6.96
C GLN A 63 1.08 -17.85 8.05
N SER A 64 1.19 -18.99 8.72
CA SER A 64 2.42 -19.47 9.30
C SER A 64 3.49 -19.49 8.20
N ASP A 65 4.37 -18.49 8.19
CA ASP A 65 5.68 -18.63 7.57
C ASP A 65 6.56 -19.43 8.55
N THR A 66 6.25 -20.72 8.67
CA THR A 66 7.22 -21.73 9.07
C THR A 66 8.14 -21.93 7.86
N THR A 67 9.13 -21.06 7.73
CA THR A 67 10.42 -21.40 7.13
C THR A 67 11.36 -21.61 8.33
N ASP A 68 11.31 -22.78 8.94
CA ASP A 68 12.19 -23.92 8.61
C ASP A 68 13.65 -23.66 9.02
N ALA A 69 13.97 -24.17 10.21
CA ALA A 69 15.13 -25.01 10.49
C ALA A 69 16.50 -24.61 9.89
N ALA A 70 17.16 -23.59 10.43
CA ALA A 70 18.63 -23.49 10.36
C ALA A 70 19.27 -22.56 11.40
N SER A 71 18.99 -22.72 12.71
CA SER A 71 19.96 -22.28 13.73
C SER A 71 19.72 -22.99 15.07
N LEU A 72 20.00 -24.30 15.09
CA LEU A 72 20.39 -24.96 16.32
C LEU A 72 21.75 -24.40 16.74
N LYS A 73 21.78 -23.58 17.80
CA LYS A 73 22.83 -23.61 18.82
C LYS A 73 22.46 -22.74 20.04
N PRO A 74 22.33 -23.33 21.23
CA PRO A 74 22.24 -22.58 22.48
C PRO A 74 23.64 -22.07 22.82
N HIS A 75 23.80 -20.77 23.04
CA HIS A 75 25.01 -20.21 23.67
C HIS A 75 24.55 -19.38 24.88
N GLN A 76 24.25 -20.11 25.94
CA GLN A 76 24.15 -19.64 27.33
C GLN A 76 25.09 -20.57 28.09
N THR A 77 26.22 -20.08 28.60
CA THR A 77 27.34 -20.75 29.35
C THR A 77 28.59 -19.87 29.10
N VAL A 78 29.33 -19.22 30.02
CA VAL A 78 29.47 -19.12 31.49
C VAL A 78 29.76 -17.65 31.82
#